data_AF-A0A4Q3FXK9-F1
#
_entry.id   AF-A0A4Q3FXK9-F1
#
_cell.length_a   1.000
_cell.length_b   1.000
_cell.length_c   1.000
_cell.angle_alpha   90.00
_cell.angle_beta   90.00
_cell.angle_gamma   90.00
#
_symmetry.space_group_name_H-M   'P 1'
#
loop_
_entity.id
_entity.type
_entity.pdbx_description
1 polymer ?
#
loop_
_entity_poly.entity_id
_entity_poly.type
_entity_poly.pdbx_seq_one_letter_code
_entity_poly.pdbx_strand_id
1 'polypeptide(L)'
;MRFPKDLVPQKAVAADLCVSLVTLWRARQSGIPGFPEPVIIRNMIFWRKDEVQQLEDALMKFEGRGRFEADRTRAKRAVVIERELSKVKRTKRAQRKNDESQLHLF
;
A
#
# COMPACT_ATOMS: atom_id res chain seq x y z
N MET A 1 -13.98 -4.31 29.92
CA MET A 1 -13.77 -4.90 28.57
C MET A 1 -12.66 -5.92 28.68
N ARG A 2 -12.95 -7.21 28.54
CA ARG A 2 -11.91 -8.26 28.51
C ARG A 2 -11.41 -8.37 27.08
N PHE A 3 -10.18 -7.94 26.82
CA PHE A 3 -9.49 -8.32 25.60
C PHE A 3 -9.13 -9.80 25.71
N PRO A 4 -9.31 -10.62 24.65
CA PRO A 4 -8.78 -11.97 24.61
C PRO A 4 -7.30 -11.97 25.00
N LYS A 5 -6.90 -12.83 25.94
CA LYS A 5 -5.54 -12.84 26.53
C LYS A 5 -4.42 -13.08 25.52
N ASP A 6 -4.79 -13.61 24.35
CA ASP A 6 -3.84 -14.07 23.34
C ASP A 6 -3.59 -13.03 22.25
N LEU A 7 -4.25 -11.87 22.34
CA LEU A 7 -4.10 -10.78 21.39
C LEU A 7 -3.07 -9.75 21.86
N VAL A 8 -2.02 -9.60 21.07
CA VAL A 8 -0.95 -8.64 21.26
C VAL A 8 -1.22 -7.41 20.38
N PRO A 9 -1.22 -6.19 20.93
CA PRO A 9 -1.37 -4.98 20.14
C PRO A 9 -0.24 -4.83 19.13
N GLN A 10 -0.54 -4.25 17.97
CA GLN A 10 0.45 -4.00 16.90
C GLN A 10 1.74 -3.30 17.40
N LYS A 11 1.63 -2.39 18.37
CA LYS A 11 2.78 -1.68 18.95
C LYS A 11 3.71 -2.60 19.73
N ALA A 12 3.15 -3.55 20.48
CA ALA A 12 3.94 -4.52 21.23
C ALA A 12 4.61 -5.52 20.27
N VAL A 13 3.89 -6.03 19.28
CA VAL A 13 4.47 -6.89 18.22
C VAL A 13 5.61 -6.20 17.48
N ALA A 14 5.46 -4.92 17.14
CA ALA A 14 6.52 -4.17 16.47
C ALA A 14 7.77 -3.98 17.35
N ALA A 15 7.58 -3.79 18.66
CA ALA A 15 8.67 -3.70 19.63
C ALA A 15 9.39 -5.03 19.80
N ASP A 16 8.64 -6.14 19.94
CA ASP A 16 9.20 -7.49 20.10
C ASP A 16 10.01 -7.92 18.87
N LEU A 17 9.51 -7.60 17.67
CA LEU A 17 10.15 -7.92 16.40
C LEU A 17 11.23 -6.89 15.99
N CYS A 18 11.52 -5.88 16.82
CA CYS A 18 12.47 -4.79 16.52
C CYS A 18 12.25 -4.11 15.15
N VAL A 19 11.00 -4.01 14.69
CA VAL A 19 10.64 -3.38 13.41
C VAL A 19 9.75 -2.15 13.62
N SER A 20 9.79 -1.22 12.67
CA SER A 20 8.84 -0.11 12.69
C SER A 20 7.41 -0.61 12.39
N LEU A 21 6.39 0.01 12.99
CA LEU A 21 4.97 -0.22 12.66
C LEU A 21 4.70 -0.15 11.15
N VAL A 22 5.39 0.77 10.47
CA VAL A 22 5.30 0.95 9.03
C VAL A 22 5.86 -0.26 8.28
N THR A 23 6.99 -0.81 8.72
CA THR A 23 7.57 -2.03 8.13
C THR A 23 6.60 -3.20 8.26
N LEU A 24 5.99 -3.38 9.43
CA LEU A 24 5.02 -4.43 9.68
C LEU A 24 3.80 -4.32 8.74
N TRP A 25 3.27 -3.10 8.59
CA TRP A 25 2.16 -2.84 7.68
C TRP A 25 2.53 -3.06 6.20
N ARG A 26 3.77 -2.75 5.83
CA ARG A 26 4.27 -3.00 4.47
C ARG A 26 4.46 -4.48 4.19
N ALA A 27 5.03 -5.23 5.14
CA ALA A 27 5.20 -6.68 5.04
C ALA A 27 3.84 -7.38 4.85
N ARG A 28 2.81 -6.90 5.57
CA ARG A 28 1.42 -7.31 5.34
C ARG A 28 0.96 -7.01 3.90
N GLN A 29 1.16 -5.78 3.44
CA GLN A 29 0.69 -5.34 2.13
C GLN A 29 1.44 -5.99 0.96
N SER A 30 2.67 -6.46 1.17
CA SER A 30 3.44 -7.19 0.16
C SER A 30 2.96 -8.62 -0.10
N GLY A 31 2.04 -9.16 0.71
CA GLY A 31 1.46 -10.50 0.46
C GLY A 31 2.48 -11.63 0.57
N ILE A 32 3.37 -11.56 1.57
CA ILE A 32 4.37 -12.61 1.82
C ILE A 32 3.64 -13.91 2.20
N PRO A 33 3.98 -15.07 1.59
CA PRO A 33 3.35 -16.33 1.95
C PRO A 33 3.65 -16.69 3.41
N GLY A 34 2.60 -17.00 4.17
CA GLY A 34 2.69 -17.32 5.60
C GLY A 34 2.64 -16.11 6.52
N PHE A 35 2.35 -14.90 6.00
CA PHE A 35 2.09 -13.74 6.84
C PHE A 35 0.67 -13.85 7.46
N PRO A 36 0.53 -13.87 8.79
CA PRO A 36 -0.76 -14.08 9.43
C PRO A 36 -1.72 -12.89 9.20
N GLU A 37 -3.02 -13.13 9.38
CA GLU A 37 -4.03 -12.07 9.28
C GLU A 37 -4.21 -11.34 10.62
N PRO A 38 -4.11 -10.00 10.65
CA PRO A 38 -4.34 -9.27 11.89
C PRO A 38 -5.82 -9.26 12.28
N VAL A 39 -6.08 -9.34 13.58
CA VAL A 39 -7.41 -9.18 14.17
C VAL A 39 -7.69 -7.69 14.38
N ILE A 40 -8.66 -7.14 13.65
CA ILE A 40 -9.03 -5.73 13.75
C ILE A 40 -10.23 -5.58 14.70
N ILE A 41 -10.04 -4.90 15.82
CA ILE A 41 -11.11 -4.62 16.80
C ILE A 41 -11.19 -3.12 17.03
N ARG A 42 -12.33 -2.50 16.73
CA ARG A 42 -12.60 -1.07 16.96
C ARG A 42 -11.47 -0.16 16.44
N ASN A 43 -11.05 -0.39 15.20
CA ASN A 43 -9.99 0.36 14.53
C ASN A 43 -8.57 0.15 15.10
N MET A 44 -8.38 -0.80 16.02
CA MET A 44 -7.07 -1.23 16.51
C MET A 44 -6.68 -2.57 15.90
N ILE A 45 -5.41 -2.70 15.57
CA ILE A 45 -4.83 -3.91 14.97
C ILE A 45 -4.19 -4.74 16.08
N PHE A 46 -4.62 -5.99 16.15
CA PHE A 46 -4.09 -7.00 17.06
C PHE A 46 -3.57 -8.20 16.29
N TRP A 47 -2.68 -8.93 16.95
CA TRP A 47 -2.04 -10.13 16.44
C TRP A 47 -2.14 -11.22 17.48
N ARG A 48 -2.23 -12.48 17.08
CA ARG A 48 -2.17 -13.56 18.05
C ARG A 48 -0.73 -13.76 18.50
N LYS A 49 -0.53 -14.06 19.77
CA LYS A 49 0.80 -14.32 20.32
C LYS A 49 1.50 -15.51 19.61
N ASP A 50 0.74 -16.54 19.27
CA ASP A 50 1.27 -17.73 18.58
C ASP A 50 1.71 -17.47 17.14
N GLU A 51 1.17 -16.40 16.54
CA GLU A 51 1.48 -15.99 15.16
C GLU A 51 2.72 -15.08 15.09
N VAL A 52 3.25 -14.62 16.24
CA VAL A 52 4.42 -13.73 16.29
C VAL A 52 5.67 -14.39 15.70
N GLN A 53 5.86 -15.69 15.92
CA GLN A 53 6.99 -16.42 15.35
C GLN A 53 6.90 -16.50 13.82
N GLN A 54 5.69 -16.69 13.29
CA GLN A 54 5.46 -16.72 11.84
C GLN A 54 5.66 -15.34 11.20
N LEU A 55 5.28 -14.28 11.92
CA LEU A 55 5.57 -12.90 11.56
C LEU A 55 7.07 -12.65 11.46
N GLU A 56 7.85 -13.13 12.42
CA GLU A 56 9.32 -13.03 12.41
C GLU A 56 9.91 -13.74 11.18
N ASP A 57 9.52 -14.99 10.94
CA ASP A 57 9.97 -15.78 9.79
C ASP A 57 9.59 -15.14 8.44
N ALA A 58 8.38 -14.58 8.35
CA ALA A 58 7.93 -13.88 7.16
C ALA A 58 8.67 -12.54 6.96
N LEU A 59 8.99 -11.83 8.05
CA LEU A 59 9.80 -10.61 8.01
C LEU A 59 11.26 -10.89 7.63
N MET A 60 11.82 -12.03 8.02
CA MET A 60 13.14 -12.46 7.56
C MET A 60 13.18 -12.71 6.05
N LYS A 61 12.05 -13.13 5.46
CA LYS A 61 11.88 -13.27 4.01
C LYS A 61 11.56 -11.95 3.30
N PHE A 62 11.24 -10.89 4.04
CA PHE A 62 10.96 -9.59 3.47
C PHE A 62 12.27 -8.96 2.98
N GLU A 63 12.43 -8.86 1.66
CA GLU A 63 13.64 -8.38 0.97
C GLU A 63 13.98 -6.88 1.20
N GLY A 64 13.41 -6.28 2.24
CA GLY A 64 13.84 -5.02 2.81
C GLY A 64 13.23 -3.76 2.18
N ARG A 65 13.55 -2.61 2.81
CA ARG A 65 13.05 -1.28 2.43
C ARG A 65 13.38 -0.89 0.98
N GLY A 66 14.47 -1.41 0.40
CA GLY A 66 14.94 -1.05 -0.93
C GLY A 66 13.97 -1.42 -2.05
N ARG A 67 13.43 -2.65 -2.04
CA ARG A 67 12.42 -3.08 -3.03
C ARG A 67 11.12 -2.29 -2.90
N PHE A 68 10.68 -2.04 -1.67
CA PHE A 68 9.46 -1.27 -1.43
C PHE A 68 9.58 0.20 -1.86
N GLU A 69 10.73 0.84 -1.67
CA GLU A 69 10.96 2.20 -2.17
C GLU A 69 11.08 2.25 -3.70
N ALA A 70 11.69 1.23 -4.32
CA ALA A 70 11.72 1.10 -5.77
C ALA A 70 10.31 0.97 -6.35
N ASP A 71 9.46 0.12 -5.77
CA ASP A 71 8.06 -0.03 -6.17
C ASP A 71 7.24 1.22 -5.93
N ARG A 72 7.43 1.91 -4.79
CA ARG A 72 6.76 3.18 -4.52
C ARG A 72 7.17 4.26 -5.52
N THR A 73 8.45 4.31 -5.87
CA THR A 73 8.96 5.25 -6.87
C THR A 73 8.39 4.92 -8.24
N ARG A 74 8.30 3.63 -8.59
CA ARG A 74 7.67 3.15 -9.83
C ARG A 74 6.17 3.49 -9.89
N ALA A 75 5.43 3.26 -8.81
CA ALA A 75 4.02 3.60 -8.70
C ALA A 75 3.80 5.12 -8.78
N LYS A 76 4.60 5.92 -8.09
CA LYS A 76 4.57 7.39 -8.22
C LYS A 76 4.81 7.83 -9.66
N ARG A 77 5.82 7.26 -10.33
CA ARG A 77 6.10 7.54 -11.75
C ARG A 77 4.92 7.17 -12.64
N ALA A 78 4.29 6.01 -12.42
CA ALA A 78 3.11 5.58 -13.17
C ALA A 78 1.93 6.56 -13.00
N VAL A 79 1.64 7.01 -11.77
CA VAL A 79 0.59 8.01 -11.50
C VAL A 79 0.89 9.35 -12.16
N VAL A 80 2.15 9.79 -12.17
CA VAL A 80 2.56 11.01 -12.86
C VAL A 80 2.35 10.87 -14.37
N ILE A 81 2.80 9.76 -14.97
CA ILE A 81 2.59 9.47 -16.40
C ILE A 81 1.10 9.45 -16.73
N GLU A 82 0.28 8.77 -15.93
CA GLU A 82 -1.18 8.73 -16.12
C GLU A 82 -1.81 10.12 -16.04
N ARG A 83 -1.40 10.93 -15.06
CA ARG A 83 -1.84 12.33 -14.95
C ARG A 83 -1.46 13.14 -16.18
N GLU A 84 -0.22 13.05 -16.66
CA GLU A 84 0.22 13.76 -17.86
C GLU A 84 -0.52 13.28 -19.12
N LEU A 85 -0.70 11.96 -19.30
CA LEU A 85 -1.51 11.40 -20.40
C LEU A 85 -2.96 11.90 -20.35
N SER A 86 -3.54 12.01 -19.15
CA SER A 86 -4.90 12.52 -18.98
C SER A 86 -5.02 14.01 -19.36
N LYS A 87 -3.99 14.81 -19.14
CA LYS A 87 -3.93 16.22 -19.58
C LYS A 87 -3.86 16.33 -21.09
N VAL A 88 -2.97 15.55 -21.74
CA VAL A 88 -2.84 15.54 -23.21
C VAL A 88 -4.16 15.15 -23.90
N LYS A 89 -4.87 14.15 -23.36
CA LYS A 89 -6.19 13.74 -23.89
C LYS A 89 -7.24 14.85 -23.76
N ARG A 90 -7.23 15.62 -22.68
CA ARG A 90 -8.15 16.75 -22.48
C ARG A 90 -7.88 17.89 -23.47
N THR A 91 -6.62 18.21 -23.72
CA THR A 91 -6.24 19.27 -24.69
C THR A 91 -6.70 18.93 -26.10
N LYS A 92 -6.48 17.68 -26.56
CA LYS A 92 -6.93 17.24 -27.90
C LYS A 92 -8.46 17.29 -28.07
N ARG A 93 -9.23 17.00 -27.01
CA ARG A 93 -10.70 17.06 -27.05
C ARG A 93 -11.23 18.49 -27.13
N ALA A 94 -10.56 19.43 -26.45
CA ALA A 94 -10.90 20.85 -26.54
C ALA A 94 -10.63 21.40 -27.95
N GLN A 95 -9.52 20.98 -28.57
CA GLN A 95 -9.13 21.43 -29.91
C GLN A 95 -10.12 20.94 -30.99
N ARG A 96 -10.57 19.69 -30.93
CA ARG A 96 -11.58 19.15 -31.87
C ARG A 96 -12.93 19.87 -31.81
N LYS A 97 -13.37 20.31 -30.62
CA LYS A 97 -14.61 21.09 -30.49
C LYS A 97 -14.55 22.45 -31.20
N ASN A 98 -13.38 23.08 -31.24
CA ASN A 98 -13.20 24.35 -31.94
C ASN A 98 -13.05 24.18 -33.46
N ASP A 99 -12.59 23.00 -33.92
CA ASP A 99 -12.48 22.65 -35.34
C ASP A 99 -13.85 22.36 -35.97
N GLU A 100 -14.76 21.71 -35.23
CA GLU A 100 -16.13 21.43 -35.71
C GLU A 100 -16.94 22.72 -35.98
N SER A 101 -16.65 23.81 -35.27
CA SER A 101 -17.26 25.12 -35.53
C SER A 101 -16.74 25.82 -36.79
N GLN A 102 -15.64 25.34 -37.40
CA GLN A 102 -15.08 25.94 -38.63
C GLN A 102 -15.62 25.29 -39.92
N LEU A 103 -16.41 24.22 -39.81
CA LEU A 103 -17.04 23.54 -40.96
C LEU A 103 -18.25 24.29 -41.55
N HIS A 104 -18.65 25.42 -40.95
CA HIS A 104 -19.77 26.25 -41.42
C HIS A 104 -19.34 27.49 -42.22
N LEU A 105 -18.07 27.56 -42.65
CA LEU A 105 -17.50 28.73 -43.34
C LEU A 105 -17.37 28.59 -44.88
N PHE A 106 -17.92 27.54 -45.49
CA PHE A 106 -18.04 27.42 -46.95
C PHE A 106 -19.36 26.79 -47.36
#